data_AF-A0A167T7V6-F1
#
_entry.id   AF-A0A167T7V6-F1
#
_cell.length_a   1.000
_cell.length_b   1.000
_cell.length_c   1.000
_cell.angle_alpha   90.00
_cell.angle_beta   90.00
_cell.angle_gamma   90.00
#
_symmetry.space_group_name_H-M   'P 1'
#
loop_
_entity.id
_entity.type
_entity.pdbx_description
1 polymer ?
#
loop_
_entity_poly.entity_id
_entity_poly.type
_entity_poly.pdbx_seq_one_letter_code
_entity_poly.pdbx_strand_id
1 'polypeptide(L)'
;MTSTRLPYHGSERKLALAMDIGTTFSGVSYAILDPGEVPTIKNVTRFPAQENVGGDSKIPSILYYDQQGKVRAVGAEALQESIIEQAEDDGWVKLEWWKLHLRPKRLASSHVTDSDLPALPPNKTAVEVLGDFMKYLLSCARTYIIDTHSESLWKSIEKNIDFVLTHPNGWEGAQQSEIR
;
A
#
# COMPACT_ATOMS: atom_id res chain seq x y z
N MET A 1 15.07 28.02 0.44
CA MET A 1 16.06 27.48 1.40
C MET A 1 16.10 25.98 1.21
N THR A 2 17.23 25.42 0.77
CA THR A 2 17.42 23.96 0.73
C THR A 2 17.52 23.48 2.18
N SER A 3 16.46 22.86 2.69
CA SER A 3 16.54 22.15 3.98
C SER A 3 17.60 21.07 3.85
N THR A 4 18.76 21.26 4.49
CA THR A 4 19.77 20.21 4.65
C THR A 4 19.22 19.21 5.66
N ARG A 5 18.87 18.01 5.18
CA ARG A 5 18.45 16.91 6.05
C ARG A 5 19.58 16.61 7.06
N LEU A 6 19.21 16.51 8.33
CA LEU A 6 20.14 16.14 9.39
C LEU A 6 20.42 14.63 9.39
N PRO A 7 21.59 14.20 9.88
CA PRO A 7 21.85 12.80 10.18
C PRO A 7 20.82 12.18 11.11
N TYR A 8 20.59 10.88 10.97
CA TYR A 8 19.73 10.14 11.89
C TYR A 8 20.42 9.97 13.26
N HIS A 9 19.74 10.40 14.32
CA HIS A 9 20.29 10.43 15.69
C HIS A 9 19.86 9.24 16.57
N GLY A 10 19.17 8.24 16.02
CA GLY A 10 18.84 7.03 16.79
C GLY A 10 20.05 6.14 17.03
N SER A 11 19.96 5.28 18.05
CA SER A 11 21.04 4.38 18.45
C SER A 11 21.13 3.10 17.62
N GLU A 12 20.07 2.74 16.91
CA GLU A 12 19.98 1.50 16.13
C GLU A 12 19.50 1.78 14.71
N ARG A 13 19.94 0.95 13.76
CA ARG A 13 19.42 1.00 12.39
C ARG A 13 17.92 0.71 12.39
N LYS A 14 17.17 1.47 11.59
CA LYS A 14 15.74 1.21 11.37
C LYS A 14 15.30 1.49 9.94
N LEU A 15 14.11 1.01 9.59
CA LEU A 15 13.44 1.32 8.34
C LEU A 15 12.35 2.36 8.59
N ALA A 16 12.34 3.46 7.85
CA ALA A 16 11.13 4.27 7.68
C ALA A 16 10.47 3.84 6.37
N LEU A 17 9.22 3.40 6.42
CA LEU A 17 8.46 2.92 5.27
C LEU A 17 7.18 3.75 5.13
N ALA A 18 7.11 4.55 4.07
CA ALA A 18 5.94 5.36 3.77
C ALA A 18 5.09 4.69 2.68
N MET A 19 3.79 4.51 2.97
CA MET A 19 2.81 4.01 2.01
C MET A 19 1.84 5.13 1.67
N ASP A 20 1.81 5.49 0.38
CA ASP A 20 0.81 6.37 -0.18
C ASP A 20 -0.28 5.53 -0.82
N ILE A 21 -1.41 5.36 -0.13
CA ILE A 21 -2.48 4.48 -0.60
C ILE A 21 -3.54 5.36 -1.27
N GLY A 22 -3.62 5.35 -2.59
CA GLY A 22 -4.63 6.12 -3.31
C GLY A 22 -5.87 5.29 -3.66
N THR A 23 -6.91 5.97 -4.15
CA THR A 23 -8.13 5.32 -4.66
C THR A 23 -7.85 4.51 -5.92
N THR A 24 -6.97 4.98 -6.80
CA THR A 24 -6.67 4.36 -8.10
C THR A 24 -5.29 3.72 -8.12
N PHE A 25 -4.28 4.43 -7.62
CA PHE A 25 -2.90 3.97 -7.57
C PHE A 25 -2.35 4.21 -6.17
N SER A 26 -1.40 3.38 -5.79
CA SER A 26 -0.66 3.46 -4.54
C SER A 26 0.83 3.41 -4.80
N GLY A 27 1.64 3.90 -3.87
CA GLY A 27 3.09 3.87 -3.96
C GLY A 27 3.74 3.61 -2.61
N VAL A 28 4.99 3.15 -2.65
CA VAL A 28 5.79 2.92 -1.44
C VAL A 28 7.13 3.61 -1.59
N SER A 29 7.54 4.33 -0.55
CA SER A 29 8.89 4.87 -0.42
C SER A 29 9.48 4.46 0.92
N TYR A 30 10.80 4.40 1.00
CA TYR A 30 11.50 3.99 2.19
C TYR A 30 12.80 4.75 2.39
N ALA A 31 13.27 4.80 3.62
CA ALA A 31 14.60 5.25 3.97
C ALA A 31 15.18 4.28 5.01
N ILE A 32 16.41 3.84 4.78
CA ILE A 32 17.19 3.12 5.79
C ILE A 32 17.86 4.19 6.64
N LEU A 33 17.56 4.16 7.94
CA LEU A 33 18.01 5.14 8.91
C LEU A 33 19.20 4.54 9.67
N ASP A 34 20.40 4.88 9.21
CA ASP A 34 21.66 4.48 9.83
C ASP A 34 22.13 5.54 10.84
N PRO A 35 22.51 5.17 12.07
CA PRO A 35 23.01 6.13 13.06
C PRO A 35 24.18 6.97 12.52
N GLY A 36 24.05 8.29 12.57
CA GLY A 36 25.06 9.24 12.09
C GLY A 36 25.04 9.52 10.58
N GLU A 37 24.20 8.82 9.81
CA GLU A 37 24.08 9.00 8.36
C GLU A 37 22.87 9.87 7.99
N VAL A 38 23.00 10.66 6.93
CA VAL A 38 21.87 11.46 6.39
C VAL A 38 20.92 10.54 5.61
N PRO A 39 19.64 10.41 6.01
CA PRO A 39 18.72 9.51 5.36
C PRO A 39 18.48 9.85 3.88
N THR A 40 18.56 8.83 3.02
CA THR A 40 18.20 8.92 1.61
C THR A 40 16.86 8.24 1.37
N ILE A 41 15.89 9.01 0.86
CA ILE A 41 14.58 8.51 0.48
C ILE A 41 14.70 7.79 -0.87
N LYS A 42 14.17 6.57 -0.94
CA LYS A 42 14.13 5.72 -2.12
C LYS A 42 12.69 5.28 -2.38
N ASN A 43 12.31 5.17 -3.65
CA ASN A 43 11.01 4.61 -4.03
C ASN A 43 11.13 3.11 -4.29
N VAL A 44 10.05 2.38 -4.04
CA VAL A 44 9.84 1.03 -4.58
C VAL A 44 9.37 1.21 -6.02
N THR A 45 10.15 0.73 -6.98
CA THR A 45 9.90 0.93 -8.43
C THR A 45 9.75 -0.38 -9.19
N ARG A 46 9.75 -1.52 -8.47
CA ARG A 46 9.42 -2.82 -9.04
C ARG A 46 8.41 -3.50 -8.13
N PHE A 47 7.28 -3.85 -8.71
CA PHE A 47 6.21 -4.62 -8.08
C PHE A 47 5.95 -5.88 -8.92
N PRO A 48 5.35 -6.92 -8.32
CA PRO A 48 4.88 -8.08 -9.08
C PRO A 48 4.04 -7.68 -10.30
N ALA A 49 4.20 -8.43 -11.39
CA ALA A 49 3.47 -8.23 -12.65
C ALA A 49 3.63 -6.85 -13.34
N GLN A 50 4.65 -6.05 -12.99
CA GLN A 50 4.95 -4.74 -13.64
C GLN A 50 6.28 -4.71 -14.41
N GLU A 51 6.79 -5.84 -14.88
CA GLU A 51 8.13 -5.96 -15.49
C GLU A 51 8.35 -5.06 -16.72
N ASN A 52 7.27 -4.70 -17.43
CA ASN A 52 7.33 -3.93 -18.69
C ASN A 52 7.01 -2.43 -18.54
N VAL A 53 6.75 -1.92 -17.32
CA VAL A 53 6.24 -0.55 -17.10
C VAL A 53 7.37 0.48 -16.82
N GLY A 54 8.63 0.12 -17.06
CA GLY A 54 9.74 1.08 -17.07
C GLY A 54 10.09 1.73 -15.73
N GLY A 55 9.75 1.09 -14.60
CA GLY A 55 10.10 1.57 -13.26
C GLY A 55 9.11 2.57 -12.66
N ASP A 56 7.82 2.48 -13.05
CA ASP A 56 6.76 3.23 -12.37
C ASP A 56 6.78 2.90 -10.86
N SER A 57 6.73 3.94 -10.03
CA SER A 57 6.69 3.81 -8.57
C SER A 57 5.27 3.62 -8.04
N LYS A 58 4.34 3.23 -8.92
CA LYS A 58 2.91 3.14 -8.63
C LYS A 58 2.35 1.77 -8.99
N ILE A 59 1.51 1.27 -8.11
CA ILE A 59 0.76 0.02 -8.27
C ILE A 59 -0.75 0.33 -8.25
N PRO A 60 -1.58 -0.29 -9.11
CA PRO A 60 -3.03 -0.15 -9.03
C PRO A 60 -3.57 -0.51 -7.64
N SER A 61 -4.57 0.21 -7.15
CA SER A 61 -5.24 -0.08 -5.87
C SER A 61 -6.38 -1.08 -6.07
N ILE A 62 -6.07 -2.26 -6.62
CA ILE A 62 -7.04 -3.28 -7.02
C ILE A 62 -6.80 -4.56 -6.22
N LEU A 63 -7.87 -5.23 -5.80
CA LEU A 63 -7.82 -6.56 -5.18
C LEU A 63 -8.85 -7.49 -5.80
N TYR A 64 -8.52 -8.77 -5.90
CA TYR A 64 -9.47 -9.85 -6.08
C TYR A 64 -9.62 -10.64 -4.78
N TYR A 65 -10.86 -10.92 -4.43
CA TYR A 65 -11.23 -11.79 -3.31
C TYR A 65 -11.99 -13.00 -3.80
N ASP A 66 -11.73 -14.18 -3.25
CA ASP A 66 -12.64 -15.31 -3.44
C ASP A 66 -13.93 -15.14 -2.61
N GLN A 67 -14.86 -16.09 -2.79
CA GLN A 67 -16.13 -16.13 -2.07
C GLN A 67 -15.98 -16.30 -0.55
N GLN A 68 -14.81 -16.70 -0.06
CA GLN A 68 -14.49 -16.80 1.37
C GLN A 68 -13.84 -15.53 1.91
N GLY A 69 -13.67 -14.49 1.09
CA GLY A 69 -13.03 -13.24 1.49
C GLY A 69 -11.50 -13.34 1.60
N LYS A 70 -10.87 -14.34 0.96
CA LYS A 70 -9.42 -14.44 0.89
C LYS A 70 -8.89 -13.72 -0.35
N VAL A 71 -7.82 -12.94 -0.16
CA VAL A 71 -7.13 -12.26 -1.26
C VAL A 71 -6.54 -13.27 -2.24
N ARG A 72 -6.77 -13.05 -3.54
CA ARG A 72 -6.31 -13.91 -4.63
C ARG A 72 -5.34 -13.23 -5.58
N ALA A 73 -5.54 -11.95 -5.88
CA ALA A 73 -4.62 -11.14 -6.66
C ALA A 73 -4.70 -9.68 -6.22
N VAL A 74 -3.60 -8.94 -6.36
CA VAL A 74 -3.50 -7.54 -5.93
C VAL A 74 -2.71 -6.73 -6.94
N GLY A 75 -3.05 -5.46 -7.10
CA GLY A 75 -2.25 -4.54 -7.90
C GLY A 75 -2.24 -4.90 -9.38
N ALA A 76 -1.06 -4.93 -9.97
CA ALA A 76 -0.90 -5.25 -11.38
C ALA A 76 -1.17 -6.73 -11.69
N GLU A 77 -1.03 -7.64 -10.71
CA GLU A 77 -1.41 -9.04 -10.88
C GLU A 77 -2.90 -9.16 -11.22
N ALA A 78 -3.74 -8.34 -10.59
CA ALA A 78 -5.18 -8.26 -10.87
C ALA A 78 -5.53 -7.71 -12.26
N LEU A 79 -4.54 -7.31 -13.08
CA LEU A 79 -4.74 -6.86 -14.45
C LEU A 79 -4.21 -7.87 -15.49
N GLN A 80 -3.61 -8.99 -15.04
CA GLN A 80 -3.15 -10.02 -15.95
C GLN A 80 -4.34 -10.79 -16.54
N GLU A 81 -4.32 -11.03 -17.84
CA GLU A 81 -5.41 -11.74 -18.56
C GLU A 81 -5.72 -13.10 -17.91
N SER A 82 -4.70 -13.88 -17.60
CA SER A 82 -4.87 -15.18 -16.92
C SER A 82 -5.50 -15.08 -15.52
N ILE A 83 -5.29 -13.96 -14.82
CA ILE A 83 -5.90 -13.73 -13.50
C ILE A 83 -7.36 -13.28 -13.66
N ILE A 84 -7.67 -12.49 -14.69
CA ILE A 84 -9.03 -12.07 -15.01
C ILE A 84 -9.86 -13.29 -15.40
N GLU A 85 -9.35 -14.15 -16.29
CA GLU A 85 -10.01 -15.40 -16.69
C GLU A 85 -10.26 -16.31 -15.47
N GLN A 86 -9.23 -16.53 -14.65
CA GLN A 86 -9.37 -17.34 -13.42
C GLN A 86 -10.38 -16.73 -12.44
N ALA A 87 -10.41 -15.40 -12.32
CA ALA A 87 -11.37 -14.71 -11.47
C ALA A 87 -12.81 -14.89 -11.97
N GLU A 88 -13.04 -14.93 -13.28
CA GLU A 88 -14.36 -15.21 -13.85
C GLU A 88 -14.77 -16.67 -13.59
N ASP A 89 -13.87 -17.62 -13.84
CA ASP A 89 -14.13 -19.06 -13.66
C ASP A 89 -14.42 -19.43 -12.20
N ASP A 90 -13.65 -18.89 -11.27
CA ASP A 90 -13.78 -19.16 -9.83
C ASP A 90 -14.77 -18.22 -9.12
N GLY A 91 -15.34 -17.25 -9.85
CA GLY A 91 -16.25 -16.25 -9.32
C GLY A 91 -15.61 -15.36 -8.25
N TRP A 92 -14.38 -14.88 -8.46
CA TRP A 92 -13.75 -13.91 -7.58
C TRP A 92 -14.39 -12.52 -7.74
N VAL A 93 -14.41 -11.76 -6.64
CA VAL A 93 -14.92 -10.39 -6.58
C VAL A 93 -13.77 -9.42 -6.77
N LYS A 94 -13.81 -8.65 -7.87
CA LYS A 94 -12.90 -7.53 -8.12
C LYS A 94 -13.30 -6.32 -7.27
N LEU A 95 -12.33 -5.72 -6.58
CA LEU A 95 -12.50 -4.46 -5.87
C LEU A 95 -11.63 -3.36 -6.47
N GLU A 96 -12.32 -2.30 -6.90
CA GLU A 96 -11.74 -1.04 -7.35
C GLU A 96 -12.36 0.09 -6.53
N TRP A 97 -11.61 1.18 -6.34
CA TRP A 97 -12.04 2.36 -5.58
C TRP A 97 -12.48 2.08 -4.14
N TRP A 98 -12.11 0.93 -3.57
CA TRP A 98 -12.51 0.47 -2.25
C TRP A 98 -12.11 1.45 -1.13
N LYS A 99 -11.05 2.24 -1.32
CA LYS A 99 -10.63 3.29 -0.38
C LYS A 99 -11.73 4.34 -0.16
N LEU A 100 -12.63 4.56 -1.11
CA LEU A 100 -13.74 5.50 -0.94
C LEU A 100 -14.75 5.04 0.12
N HIS A 101 -14.79 3.75 0.48
CA HIS A 101 -15.62 3.26 1.59
C HIS A 101 -15.12 3.74 2.96
N LEU A 102 -13.87 4.18 3.07
CA LEU A 102 -13.30 4.75 4.31
C LEU A 102 -13.57 6.26 4.44
N ARG A 103 -14.23 6.89 3.46
CA ARG A 103 -14.49 8.34 3.47
C ARG A 103 -15.35 8.76 4.67
N PRO A 104 -15.14 9.96 5.22
CA PRO A 104 -16.07 10.53 6.20
C PRO A 104 -17.45 10.74 5.58
N LYS A 105 -18.46 10.04 6.10
CA LYS A 105 -19.86 10.17 5.65
C LYS A 105 -20.44 11.58 5.84
N ARG A 106 -19.78 12.42 6.66
CA ARG A 106 -20.20 13.80 6.94
C ARG A 106 -19.57 14.85 6.02
N LEU A 107 -18.65 14.47 5.13
CA LEU A 107 -18.12 15.40 4.13
C LEU A 107 -19.14 15.56 2.98
N ALA A 108 -19.92 16.64 3.07
CA ALA A 108 -20.94 17.05 2.10
C ALA A 108 -20.42 17.34 0.67
N SER A 109 -19.11 17.22 0.42
CA SER A 109 -18.45 17.50 -0.86
C SER A 109 -18.18 16.26 -1.72
N SER A 110 -18.56 15.06 -1.27
CA SER A 110 -18.42 13.86 -2.09
C SER A 110 -19.61 13.74 -3.05
N HIS A 111 -19.40 14.04 -4.33
CA HIS A 111 -20.34 13.73 -5.42
C HIS A 111 -20.53 12.21 -5.64
N VAL A 112 -20.03 11.36 -4.74
CA VAL A 112 -20.03 9.91 -4.83
C VAL A 112 -20.75 9.35 -3.62
N THR A 113 -21.85 8.67 -3.86
CA THR A 113 -22.68 7.99 -2.85
C THR A 113 -22.20 6.57 -2.60
N ASP A 114 -22.66 5.91 -1.54
CA ASP A 114 -22.29 4.51 -1.25
C ASP A 114 -22.79 3.56 -2.37
N SER A 115 -23.89 3.92 -3.06
CA SER A 115 -24.42 3.18 -4.23
C SER A 115 -23.60 3.32 -5.51
N ASP A 116 -22.74 4.33 -5.61
CA ASP A 116 -21.87 4.52 -6.79
C ASP A 116 -20.57 3.69 -6.68
N LEU A 117 -20.33 3.04 -5.54
CA LEU A 117 -19.12 2.25 -5.30
C LEU A 117 -19.40 0.76 -5.53
N PRO A 118 -18.41 0.00 -6.06
CA PRO A 118 -18.45 -1.45 -6.01
C PRO A 118 -18.66 -1.92 -4.57
N ALA A 119 -19.58 -2.86 -4.38
CA ALA A 119 -19.85 -3.44 -3.07
C ALA A 119 -18.61 -4.15 -2.53
N LEU A 120 -18.37 -4.03 -1.22
CA LEU A 120 -17.35 -4.83 -0.56
C LEU A 120 -17.76 -6.31 -0.57
N PRO A 121 -16.79 -7.25 -0.58
CA PRO A 121 -17.09 -8.67 -0.52
C PRO A 121 -17.88 -9.00 0.76
N PRO A 122 -18.70 -10.06 0.75
CA PRO A 122 -19.36 -10.52 1.96
C PRO A 122 -18.36 -10.70 3.09
N ASN A 123 -18.67 -10.18 4.28
CA ASN A 123 -17.84 -10.26 5.48
C ASN A 123 -16.48 -9.52 5.40
N LYS A 124 -16.35 -8.51 4.53
CA LYS A 124 -15.20 -7.61 4.50
C LYS A 124 -15.60 -6.17 4.74
N THR A 125 -14.91 -5.55 5.68
CA THR A 125 -14.95 -4.11 5.91
C THR A 125 -13.87 -3.40 5.09
N ALA A 126 -14.05 -2.11 4.85
CA ALA A 126 -13.04 -1.32 4.12
C ALA A 126 -11.70 -1.24 4.86
N VAL A 127 -11.72 -1.32 6.20
CA VAL A 127 -10.51 -1.35 7.04
C VAL A 127 -9.76 -2.68 6.87
N GLU A 128 -10.48 -3.80 6.77
CA GLU A 128 -9.84 -5.09 6.47
C GLU A 128 -9.24 -5.12 5.07
N VAL A 129 -9.92 -4.53 4.08
CA VAL A 129 -9.36 -4.38 2.72
C VAL A 129 -8.09 -3.51 2.74
N LEU A 130 -8.08 -2.43 3.52
CA LEU A 130 -6.88 -1.61 3.73
C LEU A 130 -5.74 -2.43 4.34
N GLY A 131 -6.01 -3.23 5.37
CA GLY A 131 -5.02 -4.08 6.02
C GLY A 131 -4.44 -5.14 5.08
N ASP A 132 -5.30 -5.81 4.30
CA ASP A 132 -4.89 -6.77 3.27
C ASP A 132 -3.98 -6.10 2.22
N PHE A 133 -4.35 -4.90 1.77
CA PHE A 133 -3.57 -4.16 0.78
C PHE A 133 -2.23 -3.65 1.35
N MET A 134 -2.20 -3.15 2.59
CA MET A 134 -0.97 -2.75 3.28
C MET A 134 -0.01 -3.93 3.46
N LYS A 135 -0.55 -5.12 3.77
CA LYS A 135 0.24 -6.36 3.86
C LYS A 135 0.88 -6.70 2.52
N TYR A 136 0.15 -6.56 1.42
CA TYR A 136 0.69 -6.73 0.07
C TYR A 136 1.81 -5.71 -0.23
N LEU A 137 1.58 -4.42 0.05
CA LEU A 137 2.59 -3.37 -0.17
C LEU A 137 3.86 -3.61 0.66
N LEU A 138 3.74 -4.05 1.90
CA LEU A 138 4.88 -4.42 2.75
C LEU A 138 5.65 -5.61 2.15
N SER A 139 4.95 -6.62 1.63
CA SER A 139 5.58 -7.77 0.95
C SER A 139 6.36 -7.35 -0.29
N CYS A 140 5.78 -6.44 -1.10
CA CYS A 140 6.46 -5.87 -2.26
C CYS A 140 7.71 -5.08 -1.85
N ALA A 141 7.59 -4.21 -0.84
CA ALA A 141 8.70 -3.41 -0.34
C ALA A 141 9.82 -4.29 0.23
N ARG A 142 9.47 -5.33 1.00
CA ARG A 142 10.42 -6.33 1.50
C ARG A 142 11.22 -6.95 0.36
N THR A 143 10.52 -7.50 -0.64
CA THR A 143 11.16 -8.15 -1.79
C THR A 143 12.09 -7.18 -2.51
N TYR A 144 11.60 -5.97 -2.80
CA TYR A 144 12.39 -4.92 -3.44
C TYR A 144 13.65 -4.55 -2.65
N ILE A 145 13.55 -4.41 -1.33
CA ILE A 145 14.67 -4.06 -0.45
C ILE A 145 15.69 -5.20 -0.40
N ILE A 146 15.25 -6.46 -0.32
CA ILE A 146 16.13 -7.63 -0.35
C ILE A 146 16.91 -7.67 -1.66
N ASP A 147 16.22 -7.54 -2.79
CA ASP A 147 16.83 -7.60 -4.13
C ASP A 147 17.77 -6.42 -4.40
N THR A 148 17.44 -5.23 -3.89
CA THR A 148 18.21 -4.00 -4.13
C THR A 148 19.42 -3.89 -3.21
N HIS A 149 19.34 -4.46 -2.00
CA HIS A 149 20.39 -4.29 -0.98
C HIS A 149 20.96 -5.64 -0.52
N SER A 150 20.21 -6.40 0.29
CA SER A 150 20.54 -7.77 0.71
C SER A 150 19.51 -8.32 1.70
N GLU A 151 19.46 -9.66 1.81
CA GLU A 151 18.66 -10.34 2.83
C GLU A 151 19.16 -10.05 4.26
N SER A 152 20.48 -9.92 4.46
CA SER A 152 21.06 -9.62 5.77
C SER A 152 20.67 -8.23 6.26
N LEU A 153 20.62 -7.24 5.35
CA LEU A 153 20.12 -5.91 5.68
C LEU A 153 18.65 -5.95 6.09
N TRP A 154 17.79 -6.63 5.32
CA TRP A 154 16.38 -6.78 5.68
C TRP A 154 16.20 -7.40 7.07
N LYS A 155 16.89 -8.51 7.38
CA LYS A 155 16.83 -9.17 8.70
C LYS A 155 17.26 -8.25 9.84
N SER A 156 18.16 -7.29 9.58
CA SER A 156 18.59 -6.32 10.59
C SER A 156 17.52 -5.26 10.92
N ILE A 157 16.56 -5.00 10.03
CA ILE A 157 15.57 -3.93 10.17
C ILE A 157 14.12 -4.40 10.22
N GLU A 158 13.82 -5.66 9.90
CA GLU A 158 12.44 -6.17 9.76
C GLU A 158 11.61 -6.09 11.06
N LYS A 159 12.27 -5.96 12.22
CA LYS A 159 11.65 -5.79 13.53
C LYS A 159 11.61 -4.33 14.01
N ASN A 160 12.23 -3.40 13.28
CA ASN A 160 12.35 -1.99 13.63
C ASN A 160 11.95 -1.12 12.43
N ILE A 161 10.63 -1.06 12.20
CA ILE A 161 10.03 -0.34 11.07
C ILE A 161 9.07 0.73 11.62
N ASP A 162 9.28 1.99 11.21
CA ASP A 162 8.29 3.05 11.35
C ASP A 162 7.45 3.11 10.08
N PHE A 163 6.14 2.94 10.23
CA PHE A 163 5.19 3.11 9.13
C PHE A 163 4.68 4.55 9.09
N VAL A 164 4.71 5.15 7.89
CA VAL A 164 4.13 6.45 7.61
C VAL A 164 3.02 6.27 6.59
N LEU A 165 1.78 6.62 6.95
CA LEU A 165 0.62 6.47 6.08
C LEU A 165 0.11 7.84 5.68
N THR A 166 -0.09 8.05 4.38
CA THR A 166 -0.78 9.25 3.89
C THR A 166 -2.30 9.05 3.97
N HIS A 167 -3.02 10.13 4.25
CA HIS A 167 -4.48 10.16 4.13
C HIS A 167 -4.91 11.44 3.43
N PRO A 168 -6.06 11.44 2.73
CA PRO A 168 -6.61 12.67 2.17
C PRO A 168 -6.85 13.71 3.26
N ASN A 169 -6.72 14.99 2.88
CA ASN A 169 -7.12 16.11 3.73
C ASN A 169 -8.61 15.98 4.09
N GLY A 170 -8.96 16.15 5.36
CA GLY A 170 -10.33 15.99 5.87
C GLY A 170 -10.68 14.61 6.43
N TRP A 171 -9.75 13.63 6.40
CA TRP A 171 -9.86 12.36 7.13
C TRP A 171 -9.26 12.47 8.53
N GLU A 172 -9.71 13.47 9.29
CA GLU A 172 -9.21 13.77 10.64
C GLU A 172 -10.03 13.04 11.72
N GLY A 173 -9.42 12.69 12.86
CA GLY A 173 -10.10 12.09 13.99
C GLY A 173 -10.37 10.59 13.83
N ALA A 174 -11.63 10.19 13.67
CA ALA A 174 -12.04 8.77 13.69
C ALA A 174 -11.38 7.93 12.58
N GLN A 175 -11.28 8.44 11.35
CA GLN A 175 -10.56 7.72 10.28
C GLN A 175 -9.07 7.56 10.59
N GLN A 176 -8.44 8.56 11.18
CA GLN A 176 -7.03 8.46 11.56
C GLN A 176 -6.83 7.40 12.65
N SER A 177 -7.83 7.20 13.53
CA SER A 177 -7.80 6.15 14.55
C SER A 177 -8.08 4.75 13.99
N GLU A 178 -8.87 4.61 12.93
CA GLU A 178 -9.11 3.30 12.29
C GLU A 178 -7.92 2.84 11.42
N ILE A 179 -7.09 3.79 10.97
CA ILE A 179 -5.88 3.53 10.17
C ILE A 179 -4.66 3.23 11.06
N ARG A 180 -4.69 3.61 12.34
CA ARG A 180 -3.61 3.36 13.33
C ARG A 180 -3.73 1.97 13.95
#